data_AF-A0AAW6I1C2-F1
#
_entry.id   AF-A0AAW6I1C2-F1
#
_cell.length_a   1.000
_cell.length_b   1.000
_cell.length_c   1.000
_cell.angle_alpha   90.00
_cell.angle_beta   90.00
_cell.angle_gamma   90.00
#
_symmetry.space_group_name_H-M   'P 1'
#
loop_
_entity.id
_entity.type
_entity.pdbx_description
1 polymer ?
#
loop_
_entity_poly.entity_id
_entity_poly.type
_entity_poly.pdbx_seq_one_letter_code
_entity_poly.pdbx_strand_id
1 'polypeptide(L)' 'MRPKSSHKDLPPKMLRRTRVLKSGKVWESFYYNGRTTEGRRVEIPLGGDLNEAKRKWAELECCKAP' A
#
# COMPACT_ATOMS: atom_id res chain seq x y z
N MET A 1 -1.21 -20.77 -9.25
CA MET A 1 -0.85 -19.77 -8.22
C MET A 1 -2.15 -19.30 -7.54
N ARG A 2 -2.33 -19.48 -6.23
CA ARG A 2 -3.57 -19.08 -5.53
C ARG A 2 -3.63 -17.55 -5.44
N PRO A 3 -4.63 -16.87 -6.03
CA PRO A 3 -4.77 -15.42 -5.88
C PRO A 3 -4.99 -15.10 -4.41
N LYS A 4 -4.29 -14.08 -3.89
CA LYS A 4 -4.49 -13.65 -2.51
C LYS A 4 -5.91 -13.14 -2.34
N SER A 5 -6.56 -13.57 -1.26
CA SER A 5 -7.90 -13.11 -0.89
C SER A 5 -7.92 -11.67 -0.39
N SER A 6 -6.79 -11.20 0.16
CA SER A 6 -6.63 -9.85 0.69
C SER A 6 -6.12 -8.87 -0.38
N HIS A 7 -6.58 -7.62 -0.33
CA HIS A 7 -6.11 -6.48 -1.14
C HIS A 7 -6.44 -6.55 -2.64
N LYS A 8 -7.55 -7.18 -3.02
CA LYS A 8 -7.98 -7.26 -4.44
C LYS A 8 -8.31 -5.90 -5.05
N ASP A 9 -8.73 -4.96 -4.22
CA ASP A 9 -9.10 -3.59 -4.57
C ASP A 9 -7.89 -2.64 -4.70
N LEU A 10 -6.71 -3.09 -4.28
CA LEU A 10 -5.51 -2.27 -4.23
C LEU A 10 -4.60 -2.54 -5.42
N PRO A 11 -3.94 -1.49 -5.94
CA PRO A 11 -2.93 -1.67 -6.97
C PRO A 11 -1.75 -2.53 -6.51
N PRO A 12 -0.97 -3.10 -7.45
CA PRO A 12 0.13 -4.01 -7.11
C PRO A 12 1.15 -3.32 -6.22
N LYS A 13 1.80 -4.10 -5.33
CA LYS A 13 2.74 -3.61 -4.29
C LYS A 13 2.09 -2.69 -3.25
N MET A 14 0.78 -2.48 -3.25
CA MET A 14 0.12 -1.74 -2.18
C MET A 14 -0.40 -2.69 -1.08
N LEU A 15 -0.29 -2.26 0.17
CA LEU A 15 -0.73 -2.99 1.36
C LEU A 15 -1.72 -2.11 2.14
N ARG A 16 -2.80 -2.72 2.63
CA ARG A 16 -3.70 -2.09 3.60
C ARG A 16 -3.50 -2.72 4.96
N ARG A 17 -3.28 -1.89 5.98
CA ARG A 17 -3.31 -2.29 7.38
C ARG A 17 -4.58 -1.74 8.01
N THR A 18 -5.37 -2.63 8.57
CA THR A 18 -6.57 -2.26 9.31
C THR A 18 -6.40 -2.66 10.77
N ARG A 19 -6.67 -1.76 11.69
CA ARG A 19 -6.64 -2.05 13.12
C ARG A 19 -7.90 -1.49 13.77
N VAL A 20 -8.60 -2.33 14.54
CA VAL A 20 -9.70 -1.86 15.38
C VAL A 20 -9.10 -1.19 16.62
N LEU A 21 -9.41 0.10 16.81
CA LEU A 21 -8.98 0.87 17.96
C LEU A 21 -9.81 0.51 19.20
N LYS A 22 -9.32 0.85 20.40
CA LYS A 22 -10.06 0.64 21.66
C LYS A 22 -11.43 1.33 21.68
N SER A 23 -11.60 2.39 20.87
CA SER A 23 -12.87 3.11 20.69
C SER A 23 -13.86 2.43 19.75
N GLY A 24 -13.53 1.27 19.17
CA GLY A 24 -14.33 0.57 18.17
C GLY A 24 -14.18 1.12 16.74
N LYS A 25 -13.49 2.26 16.57
CA LYS A 25 -13.20 2.81 15.23
C LYS A 25 -12.17 1.95 14.50
N VAL A 26 -12.37 1.75 13.19
CA VAL A 26 -11.39 1.09 12.32
C VAL A 26 -10.37 2.14 11.87
N TRP A 27 -9.10 1.90 12.20
CA TRP A 27 -7.97 2.65 11.66
C TRP A 27 -7.47 1.94 10.42
N GLU A 28 -7.49 2.64 9.30
CA GLU A 28 -6.95 2.16 8.03
C GLU A 28 -5.70 2.96 7.69
N SER A 29 -4.66 2.27 7.26
CA SER A 29 -3.43 2.87 6.76
C SER A 29 -2.88 2.06 5.59
N PHE A 30 -2.49 2.78 4.55
CA PHE A 30 -2.00 2.24 3.31
C PHE A 30 -0.49 2.40 3.22
N TYR A 31 0.15 1.38 2.67
CA TYR A 31 1.60 1.32 2.52
C TYR A 31 1.97 0.88 1.10
N TYR A 32 3.06 1.44 0.58
CA TYR A 32 3.70 0.96 -0.64
C TYR A 32 4.83 0.01 -0.28
N ASN A 33 4.79 -1.21 -0.82
CA ASN A 33 5.77 -2.27 -0.66
C ASN A 33 6.70 -2.29 -1.89
N GLY A 34 7.58 -1.31 -1.93
CA GLY A 34 8.61 -1.19 -2.95
C GLY A 34 9.75 -2.18 -2.77
N ARG A 35 10.52 -2.35 -3.84
CA ARG A 35 11.86 -2.95 -3.77
C ARG A 35 12.87 -1.96 -4.34
N THR A 36 13.96 -1.76 -3.62
CA THR A 36 15.14 -1.04 -4.12
C THR A 36 15.89 -1.88 -5.15
N THR A 37 16.83 -1.26 -5.85
CA THR A 37 17.74 -1.90 -6.81
C THR A 37 18.54 -3.05 -6.18
N GLU A 38 18.83 -2.96 -4.88
CA GLU A 38 19.50 -4.02 -4.10
C GLU A 38 18.53 -5.13 -3.61
N GLY A 39 17.25 -5.09 -3.98
CA GLY A 39 16.26 -6.11 -3.60
C GLY A 39 15.74 -5.99 -2.17
N ARG A 40 16.12 -4.95 -1.42
CA ARG A 40 15.57 -4.69 -0.07
C ARG A 40 14.14 -4.18 -0.17
N ARG A 41 13.29 -4.65 0.76
CA ARG A 41 11.91 -4.17 0.88
C ARG A 41 11.90 -2.78 1.50
N VAL A 42 11.20 -1.86 0.86
CA VAL A 42 10.94 -0.52 1.40
C VAL A 42 9.44 -0.37 1.56
N GLU A 43 9.01 -0.25 2.81
CA GLU A 43 7.61 0.02 3.16
C GLU A 43 7.46 1.53 3.36
N ILE A 44 6.77 2.21 2.43
CA ILE A 44 6.53 3.66 2.51
C ILE A 44 5.09 3.88 2.99
N PRO A 45 4.86 4.63 4.08
CA PRO A 45 3.51 4.98 4.50
C PRO A 45 2.89 5.95 3.50
N LEU A 46 1.75 5.57 2.91
CA LEU A 46 1.00 6.39 1.95
C LEU A 46 -0.06 7.26 2.62
N GLY A 47 -0.57 6.83 3.78
CA GLY A 47 -1.57 7.54 4.59
C GLY A 47 -2.80 6.70 4.87
N GLY A 48 -3.80 7.31 5.50
CA GLY A 48 -5.06 6.63 5.87
C GLY A 48 -6.17 6.72 4.82
N ASP A 49 -6.03 7.59 3.83
CA ASP A 49 -7.03 7.76 2.77
C ASP A 49 -6.67 6.93 1.51
N LEU A 50 -7.65 6.20 0.98
CA LEU A 50 -7.45 5.31 -0.17
C LEU A 50 -7.14 6.08 -1.46
N ASN A 51 -7.79 7.22 -1.69
CA ASN A 51 -7.62 7.99 -2.91
C ASN A 51 -6.26 8.70 -2.93
N GLU A 52 -5.87 9.31 -1.82
CA GLU A 52 -4.53 9.89 -1.68
C GLU A 52 -3.44 8.83 -1.81
N ALA A 53 -3.64 7.67 -1.19
CA ALA A 53 -2.68 6.59 -1.25
C ALA A 53 -2.51 6.03 -2.67
N LYS A 54 -3.60 5.96 -3.46
CA LYS A 54 -3.52 5.61 -4.89
C LYS A 54 -2.77 6.65 -5.72
N ARG A 55 -2.91 7.94 -5.42
CA ARG A 55 -2.14 9.01 -6.10
C ARG A 55 -0.65 8.88 -5.82
N LYS A 56 -0.27 8.77 -4.54
CA LYS A 56 1.14 8.58 -4.15
C LYS A 56 1.73 7.29 -4.68
N TRP A 57 0.94 6.22 -4.71
CA TRP A 57 1.32 4.97 -5.37
C TRP A 57 1.62 5.17 -6.86
N ALA A 58 0.75 5.91 -7.56
CA ALA A 58 0.92 6.19 -8.98
C ALA A 58 2.18 7.02 -9.24
N GLU A 59 2.51 8.00 -8.40
CA GLU A 59 3.76 8.76 -8.49
C GLU A 59 5.00 7.85 -8.34
N LEU A 60 4.96 6.91 -7.39
CA LEU A 60 6.06 5.96 -7.13
C LEU A 60 6.26 4.93 -8.25
N GLU A 61 5.17 4.44 -8.87
CA GLU A 61 5.28 3.52 -10.01
C GLU A 61 5.52 4.26 -11.34
N CYS A 62 5.00 5.47 -11.52
CA CYS A 62 5.20 6.27 -12.73
C CYS A 62 6.65 6.76 -12.86
N CYS A 63 7.31 7.11 -11.75
CA CYS A 63 8.75 7.35 -11.73
C CYS A 63 9.58 6.08 -12.03
N LYS A 64 8.96 4.91 -12.12
CA LYS A 64 9.59 3.62 -12.41
C LYS A 64 9.29 3.12 -13.82
N ALA A 65 8.93 4.01 -14.75
CA ALA A 65 8.92 3.71 -16.17
C ALA A 65 10.37 3.64 -16.69
N PRO A 66 10.73 2.60 -17.45
CA PRO A 66 12.09 2.29 -17.93
C PRO A 66 12.66 3.29 -18.94
#